data_AF-A0A9J6BQE3-F1
#
_entry.id   AF-A0A9J6BQE3-F1
#
_cell.length_a   1.000
_cell.length_b   1.000
_cell.length_c   1.000
_cell.angle_alpha   90.00
_cell.angle_beta   90.00
_cell.angle_gamma   90.00
#
_symmetry.space_group_name_H-M   'P 1'
#
loop_
_entity.id
_entity.type
_entity.pdbx_description
1 polymer ?
#
loop_
_entity_poly.entity_id
_entity_poly.type
_entity_poly.pdbx_seq_one_letter_code
_entity_poly.pdbx_strand_id
1 'polypeptide(L)'
;MSEYFNMRSMPAVDFSTIGLGFLNDDDFADSSTASYRHVISLNLSQNVIKSISLTLLLKFPNLQELDLSRNCITSLDIRDRIIFKNLQALNVSHNQIINIHPFLFSNITLEIVDLSYNHLLKFLAADFEIHTLHINDNKLTQIEIDSGHHKELRLLDASNNNLKIFQINVDFNNLILSNNQLTMDEYFSIRNIYGTLDMSRNHISEFNWKFISCVTNLDISYNHISIFNIECPMKRFQRLKRLNLDGNFLCNLNEALNITKCFPNLKFITAMYNRLSKTEKIEIKSTLSKMKVKSQMFDYDAQPITPCNDEEDCIAFNIFFKKIES
;
A
#
# COMPACT_ATOMS: atom_id res chain seq x y z
N MET A 1 39.30 7.00 0.35
CA MET A 1 38.15 6.27 0.94
C MET A 1 38.55 5.43 2.13
N SER A 2 39.69 4.74 2.15
CA SER A 2 40.11 3.86 3.27
C SER A 2 40.22 4.52 4.66
N GLU A 3 40.54 5.81 4.75
CA GLU A 3 40.59 6.53 6.05
C GLU A 3 39.21 6.80 6.66
N TYR A 4 38.12 6.83 5.86
CA TYR A 4 36.76 7.08 6.35
C TYR A 4 36.14 5.84 7.03
N PHE A 5 36.61 4.64 6.69
CA PHE A 5 36.01 3.36 7.12
C PHE A 5 36.72 2.72 8.33
N ASN A 6 37.27 3.51 9.25
CA ASN A 6 37.80 2.96 10.50
C ASN A 6 36.66 2.70 11.51
N MET A 7 35.82 1.72 11.18
CA MET A 7 34.56 1.38 11.88
C MET A 7 34.71 0.31 12.96
N ARG A 8 35.95 0.02 13.40
CA ARG A 8 36.28 -1.24 14.09
C ARG A 8 35.58 -1.46 15.45
N SER A 9 34.88 -0.46 15.99
CA SER A 9 34.22 -0.52 17.30
C SER A 9 32.82 0.10 17.38
N MET A 10 32.22 0.57 16.28
CA MET A 10 30.95 1.31 16.33
C MET A 10 29.75 0.42 15.91
N PRO A 11 28.69 0.33 16.73
CA PRO A 11 27.51 -0.48 16.41
C PRO A 11 26.59 0.17 15.38
N ALA A 12 26.54 1.49 15.34
CA ALA A 12 25.86 2.24 14.30
C ALA A 12 26.89 3.10 13.58
N VAL A 13 26.90 3.02 12.26
CA VAL A 13 27.80 3.81 11.43
C VAL A 13 27.00 4.62 10.43
N ASP A 14 27.31 5.91 10.40
CA ASP A 14 26.66 6.90 9.54
C ASP A 14 27.65 7.47 8.53
N PHE A 15 27.38 7.19 7.26
CA PHE A 15 28.06 7.74 6.08
C PHE A 15 27.08 8.49 5.19
N SER A 16 25.96 8.96 5.75
CA SER A 16 25.03 9.78 4.99
C SER A 16 25.66 11.10 4.58
N THR A 17 25.24 11.65 3.44
CA THR A 17 25.64 12.99 2.96
C THR A 17 27.11 13.22 2.62
N ILE A 18 27.95 12.18 2.57
CA ILE A 18 29.40 12.33 2.29
C ILE A 18 29.74 12.34 0.79
N GLY A 19 28.76 12.16 -0.09
CA GLY A 19 28.92 12.20 -1.53
C GLY A 19 29.46 10.91 -2.15
N LEU A 20 29.17 9.74 -1.54
CA LEU A 20 29.55 8.44 -2.11
C LEU A 20 28.83 8.21 -3.45
N GLY A 21 29.58 8.00 -4.53
CA GLY A 21 29.03 7.69 -5.87
C GLY A 21 28.98 6.20 -6.21
N PHE A 22 29.81 5.42 -5.54
CA PHE A 22 29.93 3.98 -5.72
C PHE A 22 30.39 3.37 -4.41
N LEU A 23 29.96 2.14 -4.15
CA LEU A 23 30.39 1.36 -2.99
C LEU A 23 30.54 -0.11 -3.40
N ASN A 24 31.75 -0.65 -3.28
CA ASN A 24 32.06 -2.04 -3.59
C ASN A 24 32.84 -2.73 -2.47
N ASP A 25 33.15 -4.01 -2.71
CA ASP A 25 33.87 -4.85 -1.75
C ASP A 25 35.30 -4.35 -1.46
N ASP A 26 35.94 -3.66 -2.43
CA ASP A 26 37.31 -3.15 -2.35
C ASP A 26 37.42 -1.87 -1.51
N ASP A 27 36.33 -1.12 -1.35
CA ASP A 27 36.30 0.09 -0.52
C ASP A 27 36.57 -0.20 0.97
N PHE A 28 36.40 -1.46 1.38
CA PHE A 28 36.65 -1.94 2.73
C PHE A 28 37.98 -2.68 2.80
N ALA A 29 38.97 -2.01 3.39
CA ALA A 29 40.38 -2.43 3.42
C ALA A 29 40.64 -3.80 4.07
N ASP A 30 39.71 -4.33 4.87
CA ASP A 30 39.81 -5.67 5.42
C ASP A 30 38.87 -6.65 4.70
N SER A 31 39.43 -7.75 4.20
CA SER A 31 38.67 -8.87 3.64
C SER A 31 38.10 -9.79 4.74
N SER A 32 38.56 -9.64 5.99
CA SER A 32 38.04 -10.36 7.14
C SER A 32 36.74 -9.76 7.63
N THR A 33 35.69 -10.58 7.71
CA THR A 33 34.42 -10.21 8.36
C THR A 33 34.59 -9.88 9.85
N ALA A 34 35.74 -10.20 10.46
CA ALA A 34 36.02 -9.92 11.86
C ALA A 34 36.07 -8.41 12.17
N SER A 35 36.56 -7.59 11.23
CA SER A 35 36.73 -6.15 11.46
C SER A 35 35.43 -5.36 11.59
N TYR A 36 34.32 -5.89 11.06
CA TYR A 36 33.04 -5.18 11.02
C TYR A 36 31.91 -5.93 11.75
N ARG A 37 32.24 -6.93 12.58
CA ARG A 37 31.24 -7.69 13.37
C ARG A 37 30.45 -6.84 14.36
N HIS A 38 31.00 -5.71 14.76
CA HIS A 38 30.34 -4.81 15.71
C HIS A 38 29.21 -4.02 15.06
N VAL A 39 29.23 -3.83 13.74
CA VAL A 39 28.26 -3.01 13.02
C VAL A 39 26.91 -3.72 12.94
N ILE A 40 25.89 -3.06 13.46
CA ILE A 40 24.49 -3.48 13.52
C ILE A 40 23.63 -2.59 12.61
N SER A 41 23.93 -1.30 12.54
CA SER A 41 23.22 -0.33 11.71
C SER A 41 24.18 0.42 10.79
N LEU A 42 23.86 0.48 9.51
CA LEU A 42 24.64 1.17 8.48
C LEU A 42 23.77 2.15 7.71
N ASN A 43 24.04 3.44 7.89
CA ASN A 43 23.37 4.52 7.17
C ASN A 43 24.26 5.02 6.02
N LEU A 44 23.80 4.80 4.79
CA LEU A 44 24.38 5.25 3.53
C LEU A 44 23.43 6.19 2.78
N SER A 45 22.40 6.71 3.44
CA SER A 45 21.38 7.55 2.83
C SER A 45 21.92 8.89 2.32
N GLN A 46 21.17 9.56 1.45
CA GLN A 46 21.50 10.91 0.97
C GLN A 46 22.91 11.02 0.33
N ASN A 47 23.30 9.98 -0.40
CA ASN A 47 24.53 9.97 -1.19
C ASN A 47 24.16 10.00 -2.69
N VAL A 48 25.14 9.76 -3.56
CA VAL A 48 24.95 9.70 -5.02
C VAL A 48 25.24 8.29 -5.56
N ILE A 49 25.00 7.27 -4.72
CA ILE A 49 25.28 5.87 -5.04
C ILE A 49 24.40 5.44 -6.20
N LYS A 50 25.01 5.05 -7.32
CA LYS A 50 24.28 4.58 -8.52
C LYS A 50 24.05 3.07 -8.54
N SER A 51 24.95 2.34 -7.89
CA SER A 51 24.92 0.88 -7.81
C SER A 51 25.61 0.44 -6.53
N ILE A 52 25.06 -0.58 -5.90
CA ILE A 52 25.64 -1.25 -4.75
C ILE A 52 25.74 -2.74 -5.02
N SER A 53 26.89 -3.35 -4.73
CA SER A 53 26.99 -4.80 -4.72
C SER A 53 26.47 -5.30 -3.39
N LEU A 54 25.46 -6.16 -3.39
CA LEU A 54 24.95 -6.73 -2.14
C LEU A 54 25.95 -7.70 -1.49
N THR A 55 26.97 -8.18 -2.21
CA THR A 55 28.09 -8.97 -1.66
C THR A 55 28.84 -8.21 -0.58
N LEU A 56 28.86 -6.88 -0.64
CA LEU A 56 29.45 -6.01 0.37
C LEU A 56 28.91 -6.30 1.77
N LEU A 57 27.61 -6.59 1.87
CA LEU A 57 26.97 -6.80 3.16
C LEU A 57 27.47 -8.07 3.86
N LEU A 58 28.12 -8.99 3.14
CA LEU A 58 28.81 -10.14 3.74
C LEU A 58 29.94 -9.72 4.68
N LYS A 59 30.50 -8.52 4.53
CA LYS A 59 31.48 -7.96 5.45
C LYS A 59 30.88 -7.60 6.81
N PHE A 60 29.57 -7.39 6.89
CA PHE A 60 28.84 -6.99 8.10
C PHE A 60 27.94 -8.12 8.61
N PRO A 61 28.48 -9.19 9.21
CA PRO A 61 27.72 -10.40 9.52
C PRO A 61 26.60 -10.21 10.56
N ASN A 62 26.64 -9.13 11.33
CA ASN A 62 25.64 -8.82 12.36
C ASN A 62 24.76 -7.61 11.99
N LEU A 63 24.80 -7.16 10.72
CA LEU A 63 23.99 -6.05 10.26
C LEU A 63 22.50 -6.39 10.36
N GLN A 64 21.74 -5.52 11.01
CA GLN A 64 20.29 -5.60 11.20
C GLN A 64 19.56 -4.50 10.44
N GLU A 65 20.19 -3.33 10.27
CA GLU A 65 19.57 -2.17 9.64
C GLU A 65 20.48 -1.62 8.54
N LEU A 66 19.91 -1.42 7.35
CA LEU A 66 20.59 -0.81 6.21
C LEU A 66 19.72 0.29 5.60
N ASP A 67 20.22 1.52 5.63
CA ASP A 67 19.59 2.67 4.98
C ASP A 67 20.39 3.10 3.76
N LEU A 68 19.79 2.93 2.58
CA LEU A 68 20.28 3.35 1.27
C LEU A 68 19.34 4.39 0.64
N SER A 69 18.44 4.98 1.41
CA SER A 69 17.44 5.91 0.90
C SER A 69 18.06 7.17 0.31
N ARG A 70 17.32 7.83 -0.60
CA ARG A 70 17.75 9.11 -1.21
C ARG A 70 19.12 8.99 -1.89
N ASN A 71 19.27 7.95 -2.70
CA ASN A 71 20.45 7.73 -3.56
C ASN A 71 20.03 7.74 -5.04
N CYS A 72 20.90 7.29 -5.93
CA CYS A 72 20.64 7.18 -7.36
C CYS A 72 20.61 5.72 -7.84
N ILE A 73 20.25 4.77 -6.96
CA ILE A 73 20.33 3.33 -7.24
C ILE A 73 19.30 2.96 -8.30
N THR A 74 19.75 2.38 -9.41
CA THR A 74 18.86 1.93 -10.50
C THR A 74 18.50 0.46 -10.44
N SER A 75 19.31 -0.34 -9.75
CA SER A 75 19.15 -1.78 -9.60
C SER A 75 19.90 -2.29 -8.38
N LEU A 76 19.37 -3.33 -7.74
CA LEU A 76 20.06 -4.11 -6.72
C LEU A 76 20.59 -5.39 -7.38
N ASP A 77 21.92 -5.49 -7.53
CA ASP A 77 22.56 -6.64 -8.18
C ASP A 77 22.67 -7.81 -7.19
N ILE A 78 22.12 -8.97 -7.57
CA ILE A 78 22.14 -10.21 -6.79
C ILE A 78 22.92 -11.22 -7.62
N ARG A 79 24.24 -11.09 -7.64
CA ARG A 79 25.08 -12.07 -8.36
C ARG A 79 25.09 -13.43 -7.68
N ASP A 80 24.80 -13.46 -6.38
CA ASP A 80 24.83 -14.66 -5.56
C ASP A 80 23.59 -14.75 -4.67
N ARG A 81 23.15 -15.97 -4.35
CA ARG A 81 22.16 -16.24 -3.28
C ARG A 81 22.77 -15.86 -1.93
N ILE A 82 22.81 -14.57 -1.64
CA ILE A 82 23.37 -14.04 -0.39
C ILE A 82 22.32 -14.18 0.70
N ILE A 83 22.69 -14.84 1.80
CA ILE A 83 21.83 -15.04 2.96
C ILE A 83 22.18 -13.96 3.99
N PHE A 84 21.37 -12.90 4.07
CA PHE A 84 21.50 -11.88 5.13
C PHE A 84 20.78 -12.36 6.39
N LYS A 85 21.44 -13.24 7.15
CA LYS A 85 20.80 -13.95 8.28
C LYS A 85 20.22 -13.05 9.36
N ASN A 86 20.74 -11.84 9.52
CA ASN A 86 20.41 -10.93 10.61
C ASN A 86 19.74 -9.64 10.16
N LEU A 87 19.62 -9.38 8.85
CA LEU A 87 19.04 -8.13 8.37
C LEU A 87 17.54 -8.13 8.67
N GLN A 88 17.07 -7.07 9.31
CA GLN A 88 15.68 -6.89 9.73
C GLN A 88 15.03 -5.69 9.04
N ALA A 89 15.78 -4.61 8.81
CA ALA A 89 15.27 -3.41 8.16
C ALA A 89 16.12 -3.03 6.95
N LEU A 90 15.46 -2.85 5.80
CA LEU A 90 16.07 -2.36 4.58
C LEU A 90 15.29 -1.16 4.05
N ASN A 91 15.92 0.01 4.02
CA ASN A 91 15.36 1.21 3.40
C ASN A 91 16.12 1.52 2.11
N VAL A 92 15.44 1.43 0.99
CA VAL A 92 15.92 1.77 -0.36
C VAL A 92 14.97 2.76 -1.04
N SER A 93 14.18 3.49 -0.25
CA SER A 93 13.25 4.50 -0.73
C SER A 93 13.95 5.68 -1.43
N HIS A 94 13.21 6.44 -2.24
CA HIS A 94 13.76 7.61 -2.95
C HIS A 94 15.02 7.26 -3.77
N ASN A 95 14.92 6.21 -4.57
CA ASN A 95 15.93 5.80 -5.54
C ASN A 95 15.33 5.76 -6.95
N GLN A 96 16.02 5.14 -7.90
CA GLN A 96 15.60 5.05 -9.29
C GLN A 96 15.42 3.59 -9.72
N ILE A 97 15.06 2.71 -8.78
CA ILE A 97 14.97 1.27 -9.03
C ILE A 97 13.80 0.99 -9.95
N ILE A 98 14.06 0.33 -11.08
CA ILE A 98 13.05 -0.01 -12.08
C ILE A 98 12.51 -1.43 -11.90
N ASN A 99 13.39 -2.35 -11.50
CA ASN A 99 13.06 -3.76 -11.33
C ASN A 99 13.72 -4.32 -10.07
N ILE A 100 13.02 -5.25 -9.43
CA ILE A 100 13.55 -6.07 -8.35
C ILE A 100 13.44 -7.52 -8.79
N HIS A 101 14.51 -8.27 -8.54
CA HIS A 101 14.49 -9.69 -8.81
C HIS A 101 13.52 -10.40 -7.85
N PRO A 102 12.67 -11.33 -8.31
CA PRO A 102 11.63 -11.95 -7.47
C PRO A 102 12.16 -12.68 -6.24
N PHE A 103 13.42 -13.13 -6.32
CA PHE A 103 14.10 -13.87 -5.26
C PHE A 103 15.06 -13.01 -4.42
N LEU A 104 15.02 -11.67 -4.55
CA LEU A 104 15.89 -10.76 -3.77
C LEU A 104 15.76 -11.00 -2.26
N PHE A 105 14.53 -11.24 -1.81
CA PHE A 105 14.22 -11.42 -0.40
C PHE A 105 14.09 -12.88 0.03
N SER A 106 14.44 -13.83 -0.84
CA SER A 106 14.24 -15.25 -0.54
C SER A 106 15.15 -15.73 0.57
N ASN A 107 14.59 -16.45 1.55
CA ASN A 107 15.28 -16.95 2.74
C ASN A 107 15.81 -15.86 3.69
N ILE A 108 15.24 -14.65 3.64
CA ILE A 108 15.50 -13.58 4.60
C ILE A 108 14.20 -13.27 5.32
N THR A 109 14.27 -13.15 6.65
CA THR A 109 13.17 -12.67 7.47
C THR A 109 13.41 -11.19 7.75
N LEU A 110 12.72 -10.33 7.01
CA LEU A 110 12.77 -8.88 7.18
C LEU A 110 11.55 -8.42 7.98
N GLU A 111 11.76 -7.51 8.92
CA GLU A 111 10.66 -6.85 9.61
C GLU A 111 10.10 -5.72 8.73
N ILE A 112 10.98 -4.92 8.13
CA ILE A 112 10.59 -3.72 7.36
C ILE A 112 11.40 -3.65 6.07
N VAL A 113 10.70 -3.48 4.95
CA VAL A 113 11.28 -3.13 3.65
C VAL A 113 10.58 -1.90 3.11
N ASP A 114 11.36 -0.85 2.85
CA ASP A 114 10.87 0.37 2.23
C ASP A 114 11.49 0.57 0.84
N LEU A 115 10.65 0.41 -0.17
CA LEU A 115 10.92 0.57 -1.59
C LEU A 115 10.12 1.73 -2.19
N SER A 116 9.52 2.57 -1.35
CA SER A 116 8.69 3.69 -1.78
C SER A 116 9.48 4.72 -2.60
N TYR A 117 8.79 5.53 -3.40
CA TYR A 117 9.42 6.56 -4.22
C TYR A 117 10.55 6.02 -5.13
N ASN A 118 10.23 4.97 -5.88
CA ASN A 118 11.09 4.38 -6.91
C ASN A 118 10.37 4.38 -8.27
N HIS A 119 10.85 3.57 -9.23
CA HIS A 119 10.27 3.46 -10.56
C HIS A 119 9.86 2.02 -10.89
N LEU A 120 9.50 1.23 -9.87
CA LEU A 120 9.15 -0.17 -10.01
C LEU A 120 7.95 -0.32 -10.94
N LEU A 121 8.08 -1.18 -11.96
CA LEU A 121 7.00 -1.47 -12.90
C LEU A 121 6.16 -2.68 -12.48
N LYS A 122 6.80 -3.62 -11.78
CA LYS A 122 6.23 -4.89 -11.33
C LYS A 122 6.84 -5.27 -9.98
N PHE A 123 6.05 -5.87 -9.12
CA PHE A 123 6.55 -6.50 -7.90
C PHE A 123 6.04 -7.93 -7.84
N LEU A 124 6.98 -8.86 -8.00
CA LEU A 124 6.76 -10.30 -7.89
C LEU A 124 7.62 -10.77 -6.74
N ALA A 125 7.03 -11.44 -5.77
CA ALA A 125 7.80 -11.86 -4.64
C ALA A 125 7.32 -13.25 -4.17
N ALA A 126 8.30 -14.13 -3.99
CA ALA A 126 8.11 -15.51 -3.55
C ALA A 126 9.12 -15.85 -2.45
N ASP A 127 8.72 -16.72 -1.53
CA ASP A 127 9.60 -17.32 -0.51
C ASP A 127 10.36 -16.32 0.38
N PHE A 128 9.74 -15.19 0.72
CA PHE A 128 10.28 -14.20 1.67
C PHE A 128 9.45 -14.17 2.97
N GLU A 129 9.99 -13.65 4.07
CA GLU A 129 9.19 -13.36 5.26
C GLU A 129 9.34 -11.87 5.58
N ILE A 130 8.41 -11.03 5.06
CA ILE A 130 8.36 -9.60 5.35
C ILE A 130 7.12 -9.30 6.19
N HIS A 131 7.25 -8.48 7.23
CA HIS A 131 6.12 -8.03 8.04
C HIS A 131 5.52 -6.71 7.55
N THR A 132 6.37 -5.75 7.17
CA THR A 132 5.97 -4.42 6.69
C THR A 132 6.66 -4.13 5.37
N LEU A 133 5.86 -3.90 4.32
CA LEU A 133 6.33 -3.62 2.98
C LEU A 133 5.73 -2.31 2.47
N HIS A 134 6.59 -1.33 2.21
CA HIS A 134 6.24 -0.09 1.53
C HIS A 134 6.73 -0.13 0.09
N ILE A 135 5.81 -0.11 -0.87
CA ILE A 135 6.06 -0.03 -2.31
C ILE A 135 5.21 1.07 -2.95
N ASN A 136 4.69 1.99 -2.14
CA ASN A 136 3.94 3.15 -2.57
C ASN A 136 4.79 4.11 -3.42
N ASP A 137 4.12 5.00 -4.16
CA ASP A 137 4.78 6.02 -4.98
C ASP A 137 5.78 5.41 -5.98
N ASN A 138 5.31 4.39 -6.71
CA ASN A 138 6.03 3.70 -7.77
C ASN A 138 5.23 3.75 -9.08
N LYS A 139 5.59 2.91 -10.06
CA LYS A 139 4.89 2.81 -11.36
C LYS A 139 4.31 1.41 -11.55
N LEU A 140 3.98 0.73 -10.45
CA LEU A 140 3.58 -0.68 -10.48
C LEU A 140 2.28 -0.83 -11.25
N THR A 141 2.29 -1.76 -12.21
CA THR A 141 1.08 -2.15 -12.96
C THR A 141 0.51 -3.48 -12.46
N GLN A 142 1.35 -4.27 -11.79
CA GLN A 142 1.02 -5.58 -11.27
C GLN A 142 1.78 -5.87 -9.96
N ILE A 143 1.08 -6.51 -9.02
CA ILE A 143 1.65 -7.12 -7.83
C ILE A 143 1.19 -8.57 -7.77
N GLU A 144 2.14 -9.47 -7.52
CA GLU A 144 1.89 -10.87 -7.24
C GLU A 144 2.69 -11.29 -5.99
N ILE A 145 1.97 -11.75 -4.97
CA ILE A 145 2.56 -12.29 -3.74
C ILE A 145 1.94 -13.66 -3.48
N ASP A 146 2.71 -14.71 -3.74
CA ASP A 146 2.27 -16.08 -3.53
C ASP A 146 2.56 -16.56 -2.10
N SER A 147 1.67 -17.42 -1.63
CA SER A 147 1.45 -17.84 -0.25
C SER A 147 2.48 -18.78 0.36
N GLY A 148 3.56 -19.13 -0.35
CA GLY A 148 4.44 -20.24 -0.03
C GLY A 148 4.80 -20.39 1.45
N HIS A 149 5.31 -19.31 2.09
CA HIS A 149 5.80 -19.34 3.47
C HIS A 149 5.36 -18.15 4.35
N HIS A 150 4.54 -17.22 3.84
CA HIS A 150 4.17 -16.01 4.59
C HIS A 150 3.19 -16.32 5.72
N LYS A 151 3.66 -16.22 6.97
CA LYS A 151 2.79 -16.41 8.13
C LYS A 151 2.11 -15.12 8.61
N GLU A 152 2.72 -13.95 8.43
CA GLU A 152 2.26 -12.73 9.12
C GLU A 152 2.65 -11.41 8.43
N LEU A 153 2.30 -11.19 7.16
CA LEU A 153 2.49 -9.84 6.61
C LEU A 153 1.48 -8.89 7.27
N ARG A 154 1.98 -7.92 8.02
CA ARG A 154 1.16 -7.01 8.84
C ARG A 154 0.67 -5.83 8.03
N LEU A 155 1.52 -5.26 7.18
CA LEU A 155 1.20 -4.08 6.39
C LEU A 155 1.82 -4.14 5.00
N LEU A 156 0.98 -4.02 3.97
CA LEU A 156 1.41 -3.69 2.62
C LEU A 156 0.84 -2.32 2.24
N ASP A 157 1.73 -1.37 1.95
CA ASP A 157 1.36 -0.10 1.32
C ASP A 157 1.84 -0.08 -0.13
N ALA A 158 0.88 -0.14 -1.05
CA ALA A 158 1.09 -0.02 -2.49
C ALA A 158 0.26 1.13 -3.08
N SER A 159 -0.05 2.13 -2.26
CA SER A 159 -0.74 3.34 -2.70
C SER A 159 0.06 4.12 -3.76
N ASN A 160 -0.61 4.99 -4.51
CA ASN A 160 0.02 5.85 -5.53
C ASN A 160 0.83 5.04 -6.57
N ASN A 161 0.15 4.09 -7.21
CA ASN A 161 0.72 3.26 -8.27
C ASN A 161 -0.25 3.21 -9.47
N ASN A 162 0.04 2.36 -10.47
CA ASN A 162 -0.79 2.17 -11.66
C ASN A 162 -1.41 0.75 -11.68
N LEU A 163 -1.71 0.18 -10.51
CA LEU A 163 -2.08 -1.22 -10.38
C LEU A 163 -3.39 -1.53 -11.11
N LYS A 164 -3.35 -2.55 -11.96
CA LYS A 164 -4.51 -3.16 -12.61
C LYS A 164 -4.66 -4.64 -12.22
N ILE A 165 -3.53 -5.33 -12.12
CA ILE A 165 -3.47 -6.76 -11.77
C ILE A 165 -3.01 -6.85 -10.31
N PHE A 166 -3.77 -7.54 -9.48
CA PHE A 166 -3.49 -7.65 -8.05
C PHE A 166 -3.83 -9.04 -7.51
N GLN A 167 -2.82 -9.88 -7.40
CA GLN A 167 -2.97 -11.26 -6.97
C GLN A 167 -2.18 -11.50 -5.69
N ILE A 168 -2.88 -11.55 -4.55
CA ILE A 168 -2.24 -11.85 -3.29
C ILE A 168 -2.96 -12.96 -2.54
N ASN A 169 -2.22 -14.05 -2.30
CA ASN A 169 -2.72 -15.26 -1.64
C ASN A 169 -2.30 -15.35 -0.15
N VAL A 170 -1.91 -14.23 0.46
CA VAL A 170 -1.54 -14.17 1.88
C VAL A 170 -2.53 -13.35 2.71
N ASP A 171 -2.56 -13.64 3.99
CA ASP A 171 -3.35 -12.91 4.97
C ASP A 171 -2.63 -11.62 5.39
N PHE A 172 -3.38 -10.52 5.57
CA PHE A 172 -2.84 -9.24 6.03
C PHE A 172 -3.62 -8.63 7.18
N ASN A 173 -2.93 -7.83 8.01
CA ASN A 173 -3.65 -6.95 8.94
C ASN A 173 -4.09 -5.66 8.24
N ASN A 174 -3.17 -4.97 7.55
CA ASN A 174 -3.46 -3.74 6.83
C ASN A 174 -3.00 -3.82 5.38
N LEU A 175 -3.87 -3.39 4.47
CA LEU A 175 -3.61 -3.35 3.04
C LEU A 175 -4.06 -2.00 2.50
N ILE A 176 -3.11 -1.21 2.00
CA ILE A 176 -3.33 0.13 1.46
C ILE A 176 -3.04 0.09 -0.04
N LEU A 177 -4.09 0.32 -0.83
CA LEU A 177 -4.11 0.26 -2.29
C LEU A 177 -4.70 1.53 -2.90
N SER A 178 -4.78 2.60 -2.11
CA SER A 178 -5.40 3.84 -2.55
C SER A 178 -4.66 4.49 -3.71
N ASN A 179 -5.40 5.24 -4.53
CA ASN A 179 -4.84 5.94 -5.70
C ASN A 179 -4.12 4.99 -6.67
N ASN A 180 -4.90 4.06 -7.23
CA ASN A 180 -4.47 3.07 -8.22
C ASN A 180 -5.50 2.97 -9.36
N GLN A 181 -5.38 1.97 -10.23
CA GLN A 181 -6.29 1.75 -11.36
C GLN A 181 -7.11 0.45 -11.18
N LEU A 182 -7.36 0.04 -9.93
CA LEU A 182 -7.95 -1.26 -9.64
C LEU A 182 -9.41 -1.34 -10.06
N THR A 183 -9.74 -2.48 -10.65
CA THR A 183 -11.08 -2.99 -10.95
C THR A 183 -11.29 -4.30 -10.19
N MET A 184 -12.55 -4.71 -9.97
CA MET A 184 -12.88 -5.99 -9.32
C MET A 184 -13.13 -7.08 -10.36
N ASP A 185 -12.12 -7.39 -11.18
CA ASP A 185 -12.19 -8.42 -12.22
C ASP A 185 -11.50 -9.74 -11.80
N GLU A 186 -11.31 -10.67 -12.72
CA GLU A 186 -10.73 -11.99 -12.46
C GLU A 186 -9.28 -11.96 -11.94
N TYR A 187 -8.57 -10.84 -12.15
CA TYR A 187 -7.19 -10.67 -11.71
C TYR A 187 -7.10 -10.10 -10.30
N PHE A 188 -8.21 -9.67 -9.71
CA PHE A 188 -8.26 -9.20 -8.33
C PHE A 188 -8.51 -10.38 -7.38
N SER A 189 -7.46 -10.80 -6.68
CA SER A 189 -7.54 -11.84 -5.66
C SER A 189 -6.86 -11.39 -4.38
N ILE A 190 -7.60 -11.48 -3.28
CA ILE A 190 -7.11 -11.26 -1.92
C ILE A 190 -7.62 -12.38 -1.03
N ARG A 191 -6.79 -12.80 -0.07
CA ARG A 191 -7.16 -13.82 0.92
C ARG A 191 -7.98 -13.21 2.06
N ASN A 192 -7.42 -13.04 3.26
CA ASN A 192 -8.10 -12.38 4.37
C ASN A 192 -7.41 -11.08 4.78
N ILE A 193 -8.23 -10.09 5.14
CA ILE A 193 -7.75 -8.83 5.73
C ILE A 193 -8.45 -8.66 7.08
N TYR A 194 -7.66 -8.47 8.15
CA TYR A 194 -8.18 -8.47 9.52
C TYR A 194 -8.36 -7.07 10.13
N GLY A 195 -7.60 -6.09 9.65
CA GLY A 195 -7.58 -4.70 10.10
C GLY A 195 -8.16 -3.77 9.05
N THR A 196 -7.29 -3.02 8.36
CA THR A 196 -7.68 -1.98 7.41
C THR A 196 -7.48 -2.42 5.97
N LEU A 197 -8.51 -2.22 5.14
CA LEU A 197 -8.41 -2.24 3.69
C LEU A 197 -8.75 -0.84 3.17
N ASP A 198 -7.77 -0.17 2.59
CA ASP A 198 -7.98 1.08 1.86
C ASP A 198 -7.80 0.83 0.37
N MET A 199 -8.87 1.02 -0.40
CA MET A 199 -8.88 0.99 -1.86
C MET A 199 -9.51 2.26 -2.42
N SER A 200 -9.44 3.36 -1.66
CA SER A 200 -9.98 4.63 -2.10
C SER A 200 -9.30 5.12 -3.38
N ARG A 201 -9.97 5.94 -4.19
CA ARG A 201 -9.39 6.49 -5.43
C ARG A 201 -8.92 5.39 -6.40
N ASN A 202 -9.82 4.48 -6.75
CA ASN A 202 -9.59 3.43 -7.74
C ASN A 202 -10.69 3.48 -8.81
N HIS A 203 -10.86 2.43 -9.61
CA HIS A 203 -11.85 2.33 -10.68
C HIS A 203 -12.92 1.25 -10.43
N ILE A 204 -13.23 0.99 -9.16
CA ILE A 204 -14.16 -0.07 -8.78
C ILE A 204 -15.60 0.38 -9.07
N SER A 205 -16.27 -0.31 -10.00
CA SER A 205 -17.69 -0.07 -10.32
C SER A 205 -18.66 -1.00 -9.57
N GLU A 206 -18.20 -2.23 -9.30
CA GLU A 206 -18.92 -3.24 -8.54
C GLU A 206 -17.97 -3.83 -7.51
N PHE A 207 -18.40 -3.90 -6.25
CA PHE A 207 -17.54 -4.39 -5.18
C PHE A 207 -17.94 -5.80 -4.75
N ASN A 208 -16.99 -6.74 -4.83
CA ASN A 208 -17.23 -8.13 -4.44
C ASN A 208 -17.09 -8.31 -2.92
N TRP A 209 -18.23 -8.36 -2.24
CA TRP A 209 -18.32 -8.49 -0.78
C TRP A 209 -17.88 -9.85 -0.22
N LYS A 210 -17.57 -10.86 -1.07
CA LYS A 210 -17.24 -12.22 -0.60
C LYS A 210 -15.92 -12.28 0.17
N PHE A 211 -14.94 -11.43 -0.17
CA PHE A 211 -13.56 -11.55 0.33
C PHE A 211 -13.23 -10.72 1.57
N ILE A 212 -14.19 -9.97 2.12
CA ILE A 212 -13.92 -9.02 3.21
C ILE A 212 -14.60 -9.36 4.55
N SER A 213 -14.90 -10.64 4.80
CA SER A 213 -15.59 -11.04 6.04
C SER A 213 -14.84 -10.67 7.33
N CYS A 214 -13.52 -10.53 7.25
CA CYS A 214 -12.66 -10.30 8.41
C CYS A 214 -12.28 -8.83 8.66
N VAL A 215 -12.60 -7.93 7.72
CA VAL A 215 -12.10 -6.55 7.73
C VAL A 215 -12.73 -5.74 8.85
N THR A 216 -11.93 -4.86 9.48
CA THR A 216 -12.38 -3.97 10.56
C THR A 216 -12.67 -2.56 10.03
N ASN A 217 -11.84 -2.08 9.10
CA ASN A 217 -11.91 -0.75 8.52
C ASN A 217 -11.86 -0.88 7.00
N LEU A 218 -12.91 -0.45 6.30
CA LEU A 218 -12.97 -0.49 4.85
C LEU A 218 -13.12 0.93 4.30
N ASP A 219 -12.20 1.32 3.43
CA ASP A 219 -12.30 2.52 2.63
C ASP A 219 -12.36 2.16 1.14
N ILE A 220 -13.48 2.48 0.52
CA ILE A 220 -13.73 2.34 -0.93
C ILE A 220 -14.23 3.66 -1.51
N SER A 221 -13.88 4.78 -0.87
CA SER A 221 -14.25 6.12 -1.32
C SER A 221 -13.62 6.50 -2.66
N TYR A 222 -14.20 7.45 -3.38
CA TYR A 222 -13.72 7.94 -4.66
C TYR A 222 -13.49 6.82 -5.68
N ASN A 223 -14.48 5.94 -5.81
CA ASN A 223 -14.55 4.88 -6.81
C ASN A 223 -15.76 5.12 -7.73
N HIS A 224 -16.05 4.16 -8.62
CA HIS A 224 -17.15 4.24 -9.59
C HIS A 224 -18.40 3.45 -9.15
N ILE A 225 -18.57 3.23 -7.83
CA ILE A 225 -19.62 2.33 -7.31
C ILE A 225 -20.99 3.02 -7.42
N SER A 226 -21.88 2.46 -8.23
CA SER A 226 -23.24 2.95 -8.42
C SER A 226 -24.29 2.09 -7.70
N ILE A 227 -24.02 0.79 -7.59
CA ILE A 227 -24.91 -0.19 -6.97
C ILE A 227 -24.22 -0.76 -5.74
N PHE A 228 -24.89 -0.67 -4.60
CA PHE A 228 -24.45 -1.29 -3.35
C PHE A 228 -25.17 -2.63 -3.17
N ASN A 229 -24.77 -3.67 -3.92
CA ASN A 229 -25.37 -5.00 -3.80
C ASN A 229 -24.58 -5.87 -2.83
N ILE A 230 -25.16 -6.20 -1.68
CA ILE A 230 -24.58 -7.15 -0.73
C ILE A 230 -25.27 -8.50 -0.92
N GLU A 231 -24.74 -9.33 -1.81
CA GLU A 231 -25.13 -10.74 -1.91
C GLU A 231 -24.53 -11.53 -0.74
N CYS A 232 -25.14 -11.45 0.45
CA CYS A 232 -24.55 -12.07 1.63
C CYS A 232 -25.56 -12.70 2.61
N PRO A 233 -25.25 -13.87 3.19
CA PRO A 233 -25.98 -14.39 4.33
C PRO A 233 -25.94 -13.40 5.50
N MET A 234 -27.05 -13.32 6.25
CA MET A 234 -27.15 -12.44 7.43
C MET A 234 -25.97 -12.65 8.40
N LYS A 235 -25.41 -11.55 8.93
CA LYS A 235 -24.36 -11.44 9.96
C LYS A 235 -22.95 -11.87 9.53
N ARG A 236 -22.62 -11.83 8.23
CA ARG A 236 -21.28 -12.17 7.73
C ARG A 236 -20.18 -11.21 8.21
N PHE A 237 -20.39 -9.89 8.17
CA PHE A 237 -19.33 -8.91 8.43
C PHE A 237 -19.28 -8.51 9.91
N GLN A 238 -18.93 -9.47 10.78
CA GLN A 238 -18.94 -9.26 12.23
C GLN A 238 -17.84 -8.32 12.73
N ARG A 239 -16.75 -8.15 11.97
CA ARG A 239 -15.61 -7.33 12.38
C ARG A 239 -15.68 -5.88 11.90
N LEU A 240 -16.47 -5.59 10.86
CA LEU A 240 -16.51 -4.28 10.24
C LEU A 240 -17.06 -3.24 11.22
N LYS A 241 -16.23 -2.22 11.51
CA LYS A 241 -16.56 -1.11 12.41
C LYS A 241 -16.64 0.22 11.69
N ARG A 242 -15.88 0.42 10.62
CA ARG A 242 -15.90 1.66 9.83
C ARG A 242 -15.98 1.35 8.35
N LEU A 243 -16.86 2.07 7.65
CA LEU A 243 -17.06 1.98 6.21
C LEU A 243 -17.06 3.38 5.61
N ASN A 244 -16.18 3.62 4.63
CA ASN A 244 -16.15 4.86 3.87
C ASN A 244 -16.57 4.61 2.42
N LEU A 245 -17.64 5.28 2.00
CA LEU A 245 -18.25 5.22 0.66
C LEU A 245 -18.24 6.59 -0.04
N ASP A 246 -17.54 7.58 0.49
CA ASP A 246 -17.58 8.95 -0.01
C ASP A 246 -17.20 9.03 -1.49
N GLY A 247 -17.72 10.00 -2.24
CA GLY A 247 -17.29 10.26 -3.62
C GLY A 247 -17.55 9.11 -4.61
N ASN A 248 -18.60 8.33 -4.39
CA ASN A 248 -19.05 7.29 -5.31
C ASN A 248 -20.31 7.76 -6.08
N PHE A 249 -20.92 6.86 -6.86
CA PHE A 249 -22.09 7.14 -7.70
C PHE A 249 -23.37 6.53 -7.15
N LEU A 250 -23.41 6.26 -5.84
CA LEU A 250 -24.52 5.57 -5.20
C LEU A 250 -25.81 6.37 -5.33
N CYS A 251 -26.81 5.77 -5.97
CA CYS A 251 -28.14 6.36 -6.12
C CYS A 251 -29.15 5.76 -5.14
N ASN A 252 -28.91 4.55 -4.62
CA ASN A 252 -29.73 3.90 -3.61
C ASN A 252 -28.86 3.10 -2.62
N LEU A 253 -29.11 3.31 -1.33
CA LEU A 253 -28.53 2.54 -0.23
C LEU A 253 -29.60 1.84 0.61
N ASN A 254 -30.88 2.24 0.53
CA ASN A 254 -31.93 1.82 1.46
C ASN A 254 -32.36 0.37 1.28
N GLU A 255 -32.51 -0.11 0.03
CA GLU A 255 -32.75 -1.54 -0.21
C GLU A 255 -31.56 -2.38 0.26
N ALA A 256 -30.36 -1.80 0.17
CA ALA A 256 -29.12 -2.38 0.64
C ALA A 256 -28.94 -2.26 2.18
N LEU A 257 -29.70 -1.39 2.84
CA LEU A 257 -29.72 -1.13 4.29
C LEU A 257 -30.47 -2.19 5.12
N ASN A 258 -30.58 -3.40 4.57
CA ASN A 258 -30.29 -4.58 5.39
C ASN A 258 -28.84 -4.58 5.96
N ILE A 259 -28.11 -3.47 5.94
CA ILE A 259 -26.93 -3.17 6.77
C ILE A 259 -27.10 -3.64 8.22
N THR A 260 -28.30 -3.53 8.82
CA THR A 260 -28.61 -4.12 10.15
C THR A 260 -28.36 -5.63 10.20
N LYS A 261 -28.64 -6.33 9.11
CA LYS A 261 -28.44 -7.78 8.97
C LYS A 261 -27.00 -8.10 8.59
N CYS A 262 -26.34 -7.30 7.75
CA CYS A 262 -25.01 -7.62 7.22
C CYS A 262 -23.85 -7.15 8.11
N PHE A 263 -23.96 -5.97 8.74
CA PHE A 263 -22.91 -5.31 9.51
C PHE A 263 -23.34 -5.04 10.97
N PRO A 264 -23.50 -6.10 11.79
CA PRO A 264 -24.07 -5.98 13.13
C PRO A 264 -23.26 -5.10 14.10
N ASN A 265 -21.96 -4.92 13.84
CA ASN A 265 -21.03 -4.20 14.72
C ASN A 265 -20.48 -2.90 14.13
N LEU A 266 -21.13 -2.39 13.06
CA LEU A 266 -20.74 -1.13 12.43
C LEU A 266 -20.83 0.02 13.45
N LYS A 267 -19.85 0.90 13.46
CA LYS A 267 -19.78 2.06 14.38
C LYS A 267 -19.80 3.38 13.64
N PHE A 268 -19.25 3.41 12.44
CA PHE A 268 -19.16 4.60 11.61
C PHE A 268 -19.37 4.25 10.14
N ILE A 269 -20.15 5.08 9.45
CA ILE A 269 -20.32 5.02 8.00
C ILE A 269 -20.37 6.43 7.41
N THR A 270 -19.69 6.65 6.30
CA THR A 270 -19.78 7.90 5.53
C THR A 270 -20.10 7.58 4.06
N ALA A 271 -20.95 8.39 3.44
CA ALA A 271 -21.30 8.29 2.02
C ALA A 271 -21.58 9.69 1.43
N MET A 272 -20.74 10.64 1.79
CA MET A 272 -20.72 12.01 1.28
C MET A 272 -20.45 12.03 -0.23
N TYR A 273 -20.80 13.12 -0.92
CA TYR A 273 -20.50 13.26 -2.35
C TYR A 273 -21.00 12.08 -3.23
N ASN A 274 -22.15 11.51 -2.89
CA ASN A 274 -22.85 10.49 -3.67
C ASN A 274 -24.12 11.07 -4.33
N ARG A 275 -24.81 10.25 -5.14
CA ARG A 275 -26.04 10.62 -5.87
C ARG A 275 -27.33 10.26 -5.14
N LEU A 276 -27.27 10.10 -3.82
CA LEU A 276 -28.41 9.73 -2.98
C LEU A 276 -29.45 10.85 -2.96
N SER A 277 -30.73 10.50 -3.11
CA SER A 277 -31.83 11.44 -2.97
C SER A 277 -31.95 11.96 -1.53
N LYS A 278 -32.60 13.12 -1.35
CA LYS A 278 -32.87 13.69 0.00
C LYS A 278 -33.67 12.72 0.87
N THR A 279 -34.66 12.05 0.28
CA THR A 279 -35.50 11.06 0.95
C THR A 279 -34.69 9.87 1.44
N GLU A 280 -33.78 9.35 0.60
CA GLU A 280 -32.89 8.26 1.01
C GLU A 280 -31.97 8.69 2.14
N LYS A 281 -31.29 9.83 2.00
CA LYS A 281 -30.42 10.37 3.06
C LYS A 281 -31.12 10.44 4.43
N ILE A 282 -32.40 10.83 4.47
CA ILE A 282 -33.20 10.89 5.71
C ILE A 282 -33.49 9.49 6.27
N GLU A 283 -33.93 8.57 5.43
CA GLU A 283 -34.26 7.19 5.83
C GLU A 283 -33.01 6.41 6.30
N ILE A 284 -31.89 6.55 5.58
CA ILE A 284 -30.57 6.02 5.96
C ILE A 284 -30.20 6.54 7.36
N LYS A 285 -30.27 7.87 7.56
CA LYS A 285 -29.93 8.50 8.84
C LYS A 285 -30.81 7.99 9.98
N SER A 286 -32.11 7.84 9.73
CA SER A 286 -33.08 7.31 10.71
C SER A 286 -32.72 5.87 11.11
N THR A 287 -32.41 5.01 10.12
CA THR A 287 -32.02 3.61 10.33
C THR A 287 -30.71 3.50 11.12
N LEU A 288 -29.68 4.25 10.72
CA LEU A 288 -28.37 4.24 11.39
C LEU A 288 -28.44 4.79 12.82
N SER A 289 -29.31 5.78 13.08
CA SER A 289 -29.54 6.32 14.42
C SER A 289 -30.14 5.27 15.36
N LYS A 290 -31.09 4.45 14.89
CA LYS A 290 -31.66 3.32 15.67
C LYS A 290 -30.59 2.29 16.04
N MET A 291 -29.57 2.13 15.19
CA MET A 291 -28.43 1.24 15.44
C MET A 291 -27.31 1.86 16.29
N LYS A 292 -27.42 3.14 16.68
CA LYS A 292 -26.34 3.90 17.33
C LYS A 292 -25.05 3.99 16.48
N VAL A 293 -25.19 3.97 15.15
CA VAL A 293 -24.08 4.13 14.20
C VAL A 293 -23.90 5.62 13.91
N LYS A 294 -22.66 6.12 14.05
CA LYS A 294 -22.33 7.49 13.64
C LYS A 294 -22.31 7.55 12.11
N SER A 295 -22.92 8.59 11.53
CA SER A 295 -22.96 8.74 10.08
C SER A 295 -22.66 10.15 9.59
N GLN A 296 -22.02 10.22 8.42
CA GLN A 296 -21.81 11.44 7.64
C GLN A 296 -22.39 11.22 6.24
N MET A 297 -23.49 11.90 5.94
CA MET A 297 -24.30 11.71 4.72
C MET A 297 -24.69 13.05 4.07
N PHE A 298 -24.35 14.17 4.73
CA PHE A 298 -24.74 15.51 4.34
C PHE A 298 -23.50 16.30 4.02
N ASP A 299 -23.35 16.68 2.76
CA ASP A 299 -22.48 17.78 2.38
C ASP A 299 -22.96 18.99 3.19
N TYR A 300 -22.11 19.51 4.09
CA TYR A 300 -22.38 20.82 4.65
C TYR A 300 -22.42 21.79 3.47
N ASP A 301 -23.60 22.37 3.22
CA ASP A 301 -23.85 23.48 2.30
C ASP A 301 -23.65 23.27 0.78
N ALA A 302 -24.21 22.21 0.20
CA ALA A 302 -24.52 22.20 -1.23
C ALA A 302 -26.03 22.43 -1.45
N GLN A 303 -26.38 23.58 -2.02
CA GLN A 303 -27.74 23.89 -2.47
C GLN A 303 -28.29 22.77 -3.38
N PRO A 304 -29.63 22.56 -3.37
CA PRO A 304 -30.22 21.42 -4.06
C PRO A 304 -30.03 21.51 -5.57
N ILE A 305 -29.24 20.59 -6.12
CA ILE A 305 -29.29 20.29 -7.56
C ILE A 305 -30.68 19.71 -7.83
N THR A 306 -31.44 20.42 -8.65
CA THR A 306 -32.77 20.06 -9.17
C THR A 306 -32.73 18.74 -9.95
N PRO A 307 -33.87 18.01 -10.05
CA PRO A 307 -33.89 16.62 -10.51
C PRO A 307 -33.63 16.52 -12.02
N CYS A 308 -33.05 15.38 -12.42
CA CYS A 308 -32.85 14.95 -13.80
C CYS A 308 -34.06 15.25 -14.69
N ASN A 309 -33.81 15.93 -15.81
CA ASN A 309 -34.56 15.77 -17.05
C ASN A 309 -33.53 15.66 -18.19
N ASP A 310 -33.92 14.92 -19.21
CA ASP A 310 -33.08 14.22 -20.16
C ASP A 310 -32.17 15.08 -21.08
N GLU A 311 -31.10 14.42 -21.55
CA GLU A 311 -30.39 14.60 -22.83
C GLU A 311 -29.44 15.78 -23.15
N GLU A 312 -29.19 16.78 -22.30
CA GLU A 312 -28.27 17.89 -22.69
C GLU A 312 -26.96 18.05 -21.88
N ASP A 313 -26.70 17.26 -20.84
CA ASP A 313 -25.52 17.46 -19.96
C ASP A 313 -24.19 16.89 -20.49
N CYS A 314 -24.11 16.49 -21.76
CA CYS A 314 -22.85 16.15 -22.43
C CYS A 314 -21.93 17.37 -22.71
N ILE A 315 -22.32 18.59 -22.34
CA ILE A 315 -21.55 19.81 -22.69
C ILE A 315 -20.81 20.42 -21.48
N ALA A 316 -21.14 20.04 -20.24
CA ALA A 316 -20.58 20.68 -19.04
C ALA A 316 -19.22 20.11 -18.57
N PHE A 317 -18.66 19.10 -19.23
CA PHE A 317 -17.36 18.51 -18.87
C PHE A 317 -16.15 19.34 -19.36
N ASN A 318 -16.36 20.35 -20.22
CA ASN A 318 -15.26 21.08 -20.89
C ASN A 318 -14.90 22.45 -20.29
N ILE A 319 -15.49 22.89 -19.18
CA ILE A 319 -15.19 24.22 -18.60
C ILE A 319 -14.25 24.16 -17.38
N PHE A 320 -14.02 22.98 -16.78
CA PHE A 320 -13.17 22.88 -15.59
C PHE A 320 -11.65 22.78 -15.90
N PHE A 321 -11.25 22.53 -17.15
CA PHE A 321 -9.84 22.37 -17.53
C PHE A 321 -9.09 23.66 -17.93
N LYS A 322 -9.74 24.85 -17.90
CA LYS A 322 -9.11 26.11 -18.34
C LYS A 322 -8.64 27.05 -17.22
N LYS A 323 -8.50 26.57 -15.98
CA LYS A 323 -8.07 27.41 -14.84
C LYS A 323 -6.91 26.87 -14.01
N ILE A 324 -6.09 26.00 -14.61
CA ILE A 324 -4.79 25.55 -14.05
C ILE A 324 -3.67 25.85 -15.06
N GLU A 325 -3.71 27.03 -15.68
CA GLU A 325 -2.58 27.66 -16.37
C GLU A 325 -2.78 29.19 -16.31
N SER A 326 -2.51 29.76 -15.13
CA SER A 326 -2.18 31.18 -14.93
C SER A 326 -1.51 31.36 -13.58
#